data_AF-A0A0M4CY73-F1
#
_entry.id   AF-A0A0M4CY73-F1
#
_cell.length_a   1.000
_cell.length_b   1.000
_cell.length_c   1.000
_cell.angle_alpha   90.00
_cell.angle_beta   90.00
_cell.angle_gamma   90.00
#
_symmetry.space_group_name_H-M   'P 1'
#
loop_
_entity.id
_entity.type
_entity.pdbx_description
1 polymer ?
#
loop_
_entity_poly.entity_id
_entity_poly.type
_entity_poly.pdbx_seq_one_letter_code
_entity_poly.pdbx_strand_id
1 'polypeptide(L)'
;MKEPEYHRMIAARDAVRARLNGLQDRLRRDAARSANSPAAHRGDSGWRKTDEVEYQDSLARLQHAHRSDIGALTAKLDRQQAAIRAFIIRNPS
;
A
#
# COMPACT_ATOMS: atom_id res chain seq x y z
N MET A 1 -22.90 -21.76 5.19
CA MET A 1 -22.00 -20.91 4.37
C MET A 1 -21.24 -21.81 3.38
N LYS A 2 -21.12 -21.47 2.08
CA LYS A 2 -20.20 -22.19 1.17
C LYS A 2 -18.75 -21.77 1.46
N GLU A 3 -18.27 -22.28 2.59
CA GLU A 3 -17.06 -21.88 3.31
C GLU A 3 -15.79 -21.81 2.42
N PRO A 4 -15.52 -22.75 1.49
CA PRO A 4 -14.29 -22.70 0.69
C PRO A 4 -14.21 -21.54 -0.30
N GLU A 5 -15.35 -21.12 -0.89
CA GLU A 5 -15.38 -20.03 -1.86
C GLU A 5 -15.16 -18.68 -1.16
N TYR A 6 -15.82 -18.47 -0.03
CA TYR A 6 -15.64 -17.29 0.81
C TYR A 6 -14.17 -17.12 1.25
N HIS A 7 -13.53 -18.19 1.72
CA HIS A 7 -12.11 -18.15 2.09
C HIS A 7 -11.19 -17.80 0.92
N ARG A 8 -11.46 -18.30 -0.29
CA ARG A 8 -10.70 -17.91 -1.49
C ARG A 8 -10.86 -16.43 -1.81
N MET A 9 -12.07 -15.88 -1.68
CA MET A 9 -12.32 -14.45 -1.90
C MET A 9 -11.54 -13.59 -0.90
N ILE A 10 -11.52 -13.99 0.38
CA ILE A 10 -10.75 -13.32 1.43
C ILE A 10 -9.24 -13.39 1.14
N ALA A 11 -8.71 -14.58 0.82
CA ALA A 11 -7.31 -14.76 0.49
C ALA A 11 -6.88 -13.91 -0.73
N ALA A 12 -7.72 -13.87 -1.77
CA ALA A 12 -7.46 -13.05 -2.96
C ALA A 12 -7.46 -11.55 -2.63
N ARG A 13 -8.32 -11.10 -1.73
CA ARG A 13 -8.37 -9.72 -1.24
C ARG A 13 -7.12 -9.37 -0.43
N ASP A 14 -6.71 -10.26 0.46
CA ASP A 14 -5.55 -10.04 1.33
C ASP A 14 -4.24 -10.06 0.54
N ALA A 15 -4.13 -10.89 -0.50
CA ALA A 15 -3.00 -10.86 -1.42
C ALA A 15 -2.85 -9.52 -2.16
N VAL A 16 -3.97 -8.94 -2.62
CA VAL A 16 -3.95 -7.61 -3.26
C VAL A 16 -3.60 -6.52 -2.27
N ARG A 17 -4.14 -6.58 -1.05
CA ARG A 17 -3.82 -5.65 0.04
C ARG A 17 -2.33 -5.72 0.40
N ALA A 18 -1.78 -6.91 0.55
CA ALA A 18 -0.35 -7.10 0.86
C ALA A 18 0.54 -6.52 -0.25
N ARG A 19 0.15 -6.68 -1.51
CA ARG A 19 0.88 -6.10 -2.65
C ARG A 19 0.84 -4.57 -2.65
N LEU A 20 -0.30 -3.97 -2.33
CA LEU A 20 -0.42 -2.50 -2.22
C LEU A 20 0.44 -1.96 -1.08
N ASN A 21 0.38 -2.60 0.10
CA ASN A 21 1.21 -2.23 1.24
C ASN A 21 2.71 -2.36 0.92
N GLY A 22 3.11 -3.49 0.32
CA GLY A 22 4.50 -3.73 -0.07
C GLY A 22 5.02 -2.71 -1.09
N LEU A 23 4.17 -2.27 -2.03
CA LEU A 23 4.50 -1.18 -2.94
C LEU A 23 4.71 0.12 -2.17
N GLN A 24 3.76 0.52 -1.32
CA GLN A 24 3.87 1.76 -0.54
C GLN A 24 5.11 1.78 0.36
N ASP A 25 5.42 0.67 1.02
CA ASP A 25 6.60 0.56 1.88
C ASP A 25 7.90 0.64 1.08
N ARG A 26 7.91 0.09 -0.14
CA ARG A 26 9.04 0.26 -1.06
C ARG A 26 9.21 1.73 -1.43
N LEU A 27 8.14 2.43 -1.80
CA LEU A 27 8.23 3.85 -2.14
C LEU A 27 8.75 4.69 -0.97
N ARG A 28 8.31 4.40 0.27
CA ARG A 28 8.85 5.06 1.47
C ARG A 28 10.34 4.80 1.67
N ARG A 29 10.79 3.55 1.51
CA ARG A 29 12.22 3.21 1.63
C ARG A 29 13.06 3.88 0.53
N ASP A 30 12.57 3.91 -0.70
CA ASP A 30 13.26 4.52 -1.83
C ASP A 30 13.33 6.04 -1.66
N ALA A 31 12.26 6.68 -1.17
CA ALA A 31 12.25 8.10 -0.81
C ALA A 31 13.26 8.41 0.31
N ALA A 32 13.29 7.60 1.38
CA ALA A 32 14.24 7.77 2.48
C ALA A 32 15.70 7.62 2.02
N ARG A 33 15.97 6.71 1.07
CA ARG A 33 17.29 6.55 0.46
C ARG A 33 17.66 7.76 -0.41
N SER A 34 16.71 8.29 -1.18
CA SER A 34 16.93 9.44 -2.08
C SER A 34 17.22 10.74 -1.32
N ALA A 35 16.57 10.95 -0.17
CA ALA A 35 16.81 12.11 0.69
C ALA A 35 18.20 12.11 1.36
N ASN A 36 19.02 11.07 1.13
CA ASN A 36 20.39 10.92 1.64
C ASN A 36 20.52 11.27 3.13
N SER A 37 19.46 10.97 3.90
CA SER A 37 19.25 11.56 5.21
C SER A 37 20.26 11.00 6.22
N PRO A 38 20.94 11.86 7.00
CA PRO A 38 21.74 11.42 8.13
C PRO A 38 20.94 10.61 9.15
N ALA A 39 19.61 10.78 9.28
CA ALA A 39 18.78 9.98 10.19
C ALA A 39 18.63 8.51 9.76
N ALA A 40 18.88 8.20 8.48
CA ALA A 40 18.95 6.81 7.99
C ALA A 40 20.33 6.17 8.22
N HIS A 41 21.36 6.97 8.55
CA HIS A 41 22.77 6.55 8.58
C HIS A 41 23.52 6.82 9.89
N ARG A 42 23.04 7.75 10.71
CA ARG A 42 23.54 8.08 12.04
C ARG A 42 22.43 7.71 13.00
N GLY A 43 22.75 7.01 14.09
CA GLY A 43 21.81 6.72 15.17
C GLY A 43 21.37 7.97 15.95
N ASP A 44 21.21 9.10 15.25
CA ASP A 44 20.84 10.41 15.76
C ASP A 44 19.41 10.67 15.27
N SER A 45 18.48 10.81 16.21
CA SER A 45 17.03 10.72 16.00
C SER A 45 16.39 11.97 15.38
N GLY A 46 17.18 12.93 14.90
CA GLY A 46 16.69 14.24 14.47
C GLY A 46 16.65 14.39 12.96
N TRP A 47 15.48 14.18 12.35
CA TRP A 47 15.20 14.72 11.01
C TRP A 47 15.39 16.23 11.02
N ARG A 48 16.22 16.77 10.13
CA ARG A 48 16.19 18.22 9.86
C ARG A 48 14.97 18.52 9.01
N LYS A 49 14.44 19.74 9.11
CA LYS A 49 13.31 20.19 8.27
C LYS A 49 13.60 20.05 6.77
N THR A 50 14.85 20.28 6.35
CA THR A 50 15.29 20.09 4.96
C THR A 50 15.20 18.64 4.53
N ASP A 51 15.63 17.70 5.39
CA ASP A 51 15.59 16.27 5.11
C ASP A 51 14.14 15.79 4.94
N GLU A 52 13.22 16.29 5.78
CA GLU A 52 11.79 15.97 5.71
C GLU A 52 11.18 16.46 4.40
N VAL A 53 11.50 17.69 3.98
CA VAL A 53 11.02 18.24 2.69
C VAL A 53 11.55 17.39 1.52
N GLU A 54 12.84 17.05 1.51
CA GLU A 54 13.44 16.23 0.44
C GLU A 54 12.83 14.82 0.39
N TYR A 55 12.53 14.23 1.54
CA TYR A 55 11.82 12.95 1.64
C TYR A 55 10.40 13.05 1.10
N GLN A 56 9.61 14.05 1.51
CA GLN A 56 8.23 14.22 1.05
C GLN A 56 8.18 14.50 -0.46
N ASP A 57 9.09 15.32 -0.98
CA ASP A 57 9.21 15.58 -2.42
C ASP A 57 9.55 14.30 -3.19
N SER A 58 10.51 13.52 -2.69
CA SER A 58 10.91 12.23 -3.29
C SER A 58 9.75 11.24 -3.27
N LEU A 59 9.04 11.15 -2.14
CA LEU A 59 7.88 10.27 -1.98
C LEU A 59 6.75 10.69 -2.93
N ALA A 60 6.46 11.99 -3.06
CA ALA A 60 5.44 12.50 -3.96
C ALA A 60 5.76 12.18 -5.42
N ARG A 61 7.02 12.34 -5.85
CA ARG A 61 7.48 11.97 -7.20
C ARG A 61 7.32 10.47 -7.46
N LEU A 62 7.73 9.63 -6.51
CA LEU A 62 7.59 8.18 -6.60
C LEU A 62 6.12 7.74 -6.65
N GLN A 63 5.27 8.32 -5.80
CA GLN A 63 3.83 8.07 -5.83
C GLN A 63 3.21 8.50 -7.16
N HIS A 64 3.63 9.63 -7.72
CA HIS A 64 3.17 10.08 -9.02
C HIS A 64 3.60 9.13 -10.14
N ALA A 65 4.86 8.68 -10.14
CA ALA A 65 5.38 7.72 -11.11
C ALA A 65 4.62 6.38 -11.05
N HIS A 66 4.24 5.93 -9.85
CA HIS A 66 3.51 4.68 -9.62
C HIS A 66 1.99 4.86 -9.46
N ARG A 67 1.43 6.03 -9.82
CA ARG A 67 0.01 6.33 -9.60
C ARG A 67 -0.93 5.33 -10.26
N SER A 68 -0.56 4.84 -11.45
CA SER A 68 -1.37 3.87 -12.19
C SER A 68 -1.38 2.51 -11.50
N ASP A 69 -0.24 2.06 -10.98
CA ASP A 69 -0.14 0.80 -10.23
C ASP A 69 -0.93 0.86 -8.93
N ILE A 70 -0.77 1.97 -8.19
CA ILE A 70 -1.52 2.23 -6.95
C ILE A 70 -3.01 2.25 -7.26
N GLY A 71 -3.44 3.01 -8.27
CA GLY A 71 -4.83 3.10 -8.68
C GLY A 71 -5.42 1.76 -9.11
N ALA A 72 -4.67 0.95 -9.87
CA ALA A 72 -5.10 -0.38 -10.30
C ALA A 72 -5.28 -1.34 -9.12
N LEU A 73 -4.34 -1.34 -8.17
CA LEU A 73 -4.42 -2.18 -6.96
C LEU A 73 -5.58 -1.75 -6.06
N THR A 74 -5.77 -0.45 -5.84
CA THR A 74 -6.90 0.10 -5.07
C THR A 74 -8.23 -0.28 -5.72
N ALA A 75 -8.40 -0.02 -7.02
CA ALA A 75 -9.64 -0.37 -7.73
C ALA A 75 -9.90 -1.88 -7.73
N LYS A 76 -8.85 -2.72 -7.75
CA LYS A 76 -9.01 -4.18 -7.61
C LYS A 76 -9.47 -4.55 -6.20
N LEU A 77 -8.90 -3.93 -5.17
CA LEU A 77 -9.29 -4.15 -3.79
C LEU A 77 -10.76 -3.79 -3.55
N ASP A 78 -11.22 -2.65 -4.08
CA ASP A 78 -12.60 -2.19 -3.97
C ASP A 78 -13.59 -3.18 -4.61
N ARG A 79 -13.27 -3.65 -5.83
CA ARG A 79 -14.09 -4.66 -6.52
C ARG A 79 -14.18 -5.96 -5.72
N GLN A 80 -13.08 -6.42 -5.15
CA GLN A 80 -13.05 -7.64 -4.33
C GLN A 80 -13.87 -7.47 -3.04
N GLN A 81 -13.77 -6.31 -2.38
CA GLN A 81 -14.58 -5.99 -1.20
C GLN A 81 -16.08 -5.95 -1.54
N ALA A 82 -16.45 -5.33 -2.66
CA ALA A 82 -17.83 -5.31 -3.14
C ALA A 82 -18.35 -6.72 -3.44
N ALA A 83 -17.54 -7.56 -4.09
CA ALA A 83 -17.90 -8.95 -4.36
C ALA A 83 -18.10 -9.76 -3.07
N ILE A 84 -17.22 -9.59 -2.07
CA ILE A 84 -17.35 -10.24 -0.75
C ILE A 84 -18.67 -9.81 -0.07
N ARG A 85 -18.98 -8.51 -0.06
CA ARG A 85 -20.23 -7.99 0.50
C ARG A 85 -21.45 -8.58 -0.21
N ALA A 86 -21.44 -8.61 -1.54
CA ALA A 86 -22.52 -9.21 -2.33
C ALA A 86 -22.67 -10.72 -2.06
N PHE A 87 -21.57 -11.44 -1.88
CA PHE A 87 -21.60 -12.86 -1.53
C PHE A 87 -22.27 -13.09 -0.17
N ILE A 88 -21.92 -12.29 0.84
CA ILE A 88 -22.52 -12.37 2.19
C ILE A 88 -24.03 -12.09 2.12
N ILE A 89 -24.44 -11.05 1.40
CA ILE A 89 -25.87 -10.69 1.27
C ILE A 89 -26.67 -11.82 0.59
N ARG A 90 -26.09 -12.48 -0.42
CA ARG A 90 -26.73 -13.57 -1.16
C ARG A 90 -26.73 -14.91 -0.41
N ASN A 91 -25.84 -15.07 0.55
CA ASN A 91 -25.69 -16.29 1.34
C ASN A 91 -25.77 -15.95 2.84
N PRO A 92 -26.91 -15.42 3.32
CA PRO A 92 -27.10 -15.18 4.74
C PRO A 92 -27.03 -16.52 5.49
N SER A 93 -26.36 -16.50 6.65
CA SER A 93 -26.21 -17.67 7.53
C SER A 93 -27.54 -18.22 8.01
#